data_AF-A0A1F3BRQ2-F1
#
_entry.id   AF-A0A1F3BRQ2-F1
#
_cell.length_a   1.000
_cell.length_b   1.000
_cell.length_c   1.000
_cell.angle_alpha   90.00
_cell.angle_beta   90.00
_cell.angle_gamma   90.00
#
_symmetry.space_group_name_H-M   'P 1'
#
loop_
_entity.id
_entity.type
_entity.pdbx_description
1 polymer ?
#
loop_
_entity_poly.entity_id
_entity_poly.type
_entity_poly.pdbx_seq_one_letter_code
_entity_poly.pdbx_strand_id
1 'polypeptide(L)'
;MKRIALCFALAVSMTPAAASAQVDVRIQVGLPVAPPLVVVQPGIQVVEDFHEEVFYTGGYYWCRRDAGWYRARGPRARFVYVEPRRVPVRLVRLPPGHYRHFGREQARAEHREWKERRKAERRAWKEHEKAERREYKEERKHGHGHR
;
A
#
# COMPACT_ATOMS: atom_id res chain seq x y z
N MET A 1 -68.18 -57.62 -0.06
CA MET A 1 -67.66 -56.95 1.15
C MET A 1 -66.16 -57.19 1.25
N LYS A 2 -65.33 -56.12 1.39
CA LYS A 2 -63.98 -56.08 2.03
C LYS A 2 -62.86 -56.90 1.34
N ARG A 3 -61.64 -56.42 1.05
CA ARG A 3 -60.83 -55.27 1.51
C ARG A 3 -59.71 -54.95 0.50
N ILE A 4 -59.73 -53.69 0.08
CA ILE A 4 -58.72 -52.74 -0.40
C ILE A 4 -57.25 -53.20 -0.38
N ALA A 5 -56.61 -52.95 -1.53
CA ALA A 5 -55.21 -53.18 -1.88
C ALA A 5 -54.21 -52.31 -1.07
N LEU A 6 -53.04 -52.90 -0.82
CA LEU A 6 -51.92 -52.34 -0.08
C LEU A 6 -51.00 -51.55 -1.03
N CYS A 7 -51.06 -50.22 -1.01
CA CYS A 7 -50.09 -49.36 -1.69
C CYS A 7 -49.00 -48.93 -0.70
N PHE A 8 -47.82 -49.55 -0.80
CA PHE A 8 -46.61 -49.15 -0.08
C PHE A 8 -46.03 -47.90 -0.77
N ALA A 9 -46.32 -46.71 -0.25
CA ALA A 9 -45.75 -45.46 -0.75
C ALA A 9 -44.32 -45.30 -0.20
N LEU A 10 -43.34 -45.42 -1.09
CA LEU A 10 -41.92 -45.21 -0.82
C LEU A 10 -41.66 -43.69 -0.65
N ALA A 11 -41.60 -43.21 0.59
CA ALA A 11 -41.25 -41.81 0.87
C ALA A 11 -39.73 -41.63 0.77
N VAL A 12 -39.25 -41.16 -0.38
CA VAL A 12 -37.86 -40.71 -0.57
C VAL A 12 -37.68 -39.38 0.15
N SER A 13 -36.95 -39.38 1.26
CA SER A 13 -36.53 -38.19 2.00
C SER A 13 -35.49 -37.41 1.20
N MET A 14 -35.95 -36.42 0.41
CA MET A 14 -35.06 -35.40 -0.15
C MET A 14 -34.48 -34.58 0.98
N THR A 15 -33.24 -34.86 1.35
CA THR A 15 -32.48 -34.00 2.25
C THR A 15 -32.02 -32.79 1.43
N PRO A 16 -32.39 -31.54 1.80
CA PRO A 16 -31.90 -30.38 1.09
C PRO A 16 -30.39 -30.28 1.30
N ALA A 17 -29.61 -30.42 0.22
CA ALA A 17 -28.19 -30.11 0.25
C ALA A 17 -28.06 -28.61 0.52
N ALA A 18 -27.43 -28.25 1.65
CA ALA A 18 -27.06 -26.88 1.92
C ALA A 18 -26.04 -26.42 0.86
N ALA A 19 -26.52 -25.77 -0.20
CA ALA A 19 -25.68 -25.14 -1.18
C ALA A 19 -25.01 -23.93 -0.51
N SER A 20 -23.72 -24.06 -0.16
CA SER A 20 -22.91 -22.91 0.21
C SER A 20 -22.79 -22.01 -1.01
N ALA A 21 -23.57 -20.93 -1.07
CA ALA A 21 -23.42 -19.90 -2.08
C ALA A 21 -22.02 -19.28 -1.92
N GLN A 22 -21.08 -19.68 -2.77
CA GLN A 22 -19.75 -19.12 -2.78
C GLN A 22 -19.85 -17.71 -3.37
N VAL A 23 -20.06 -16.70 -2.52
CA VAL A 23 -20.14 -15.31 -2.94
C VAL A 23 -18.74 -14.87 -3.38
N ASP A 24 -18.51 -14.88 -4.70
CA ASP A 24 -17.26 -14.44 -5.31
C ASP A 24 -17.19 -12.91 -5.31
N VAL A 25 -16.85 -12.33 -4.16
CA VAL A 25 -16.66 -10.87 -4.04
C VAL A 25 -15.32 -10.50 -4.66
N ARG A 26 -15.38 -9.75 -5.78
CA ARG A 26 -14.21 -9.19 -6.45
C ARG A 26 -14.18 -7.68 -6.30
N ILE A 27 -13.11 -7.16 -5.69
CA ILE A 27 -12.92 -5.72 -5.53
C ILE A 27 -11.76 -5.21 -6.39
N GLN A 28 -11.79 -3.93 -6.71
CA GLN A 28 -10.67 -3.23 -7.34
C GLN A 28 -10.06 -2.30 -6.30
N VAL A 29 -8.82 -2.58 -5.92
CA VAL A 29 -8.10 -1.81 -4.88
C VAL A 29 -7.38 -0.60 -5.51
N GLY A 30 -7.11 -0.61 -6.82
CA GLY A 30 -6.56 0.55 -7.53
C GLY A 30 -5.08 0.81 -7.22
N LEU A 31 -4.27 -0.24 -7.08
CA LEU A 31 -2.84 -0.09 -6.86
C LEU A 31 -2.13 0.53 -8.07
N PRO A 32 -1.07 1.32 -7.85
CA PRO A 32 -0.20 1.80 -8.94
C PRO A 32 0.45 0.62 -9.68
N VAL A 33 0.94 0.90 -10.89
CA VAL A 33 1.53 -0.11 -11.80
C VAL A 33 2.69 -0.86 -11.15
N ALA A 34 3.55 -0.11 -10.47
CA ALA A 34 4.67 -0.60 -9.70
C ALA A 34 4.52 -0.03 -8.28
N PRO A 35 3.82 -0.74 -7.38
CA PRO A 35 3.67 -0.28 -6.00
C PRO A 35 5.02 -0.27 -5.29
N PRO A 36 5.38 0.82 -4.60
CA PRO A 36 6.53 0.82 -3.72
C PRO A 36 6.29 -0.17 -2.59
N LEU A 37 7.20 -1.12 -2.40
CA LEU A 37 7.08 -2.18 -1.41
C LEU A 37 8.18 -2.02 -0.36
N VAL A 38 7.79 -1.93 0.91
CA VAL A 38 8.70 -1.80 2.04
C VAL A 38 8.62 -3.04 2.91
N VAL A 39 9.77 -3.65 3.23
CA VAL A 39 9.84 -4.83 4.10
C VAL A 39 9.49 -4.42 5.53
N VAL A 40 8.41 -4.98 6.10
CA VAL A 40 7.99 -4.73 7.48
C VAL A 40 8.34 -5.89 8.42
N GLN A 41 8.43 -7.10 7.86
CA GLN A 41 8.89 -8.32 8.51
C GLN A 41 9.54 -9.24 7.46
N PRO A 42 10.38 -10.22 7.85
CA PRO A 42 10.93 -11.18 6.92
C PRO A 42 9.85 -11.87 6.06
N GLY A 43 9.95 -11.67 4.74
CA GLY A 43 9.01 -12.21 3.77
C GLY A 43 7.62 -11.55 3.74
N ILE A 44 7.44 -10.39 4.39
CA ILE A 44 6.23 -9.57 4.32
C ILE A 44 6.64 -8.14 3.99
N GLN A 45 6.11 -7.65 2.87
CA GLN A 45 6.24 -6.26 2.45
C GLN A 45 4.89 -5.57 2.56
N VAL A 46 4.89 -4.25 2.74
CA VAL A 46 3.71 -3.39 2.70
C VAL A 46 3.81 -2.44 1.51
N VAL A 47 2.69 -2.11 0.88
CA VAL A 47 2.62 -1.02 -0.09
C VAL A 47 2.72 0.31 0.64
N GLU A 48 3.70 1.12 0.26
CA GLU A 48 3.94 2.43 0.86
C GLU A 48 2.85 3.45 0.47
N ASP A 49 2.54 4.36 1.41
CA ASP A 49 1.59 5.47 1.29
C ASP A 49 0.21 5.09 0.68
N PHE A 50 -0.27 3.88 0.96
CA PHE A 50 -1.57 3.45 0.47
C PHE A 50 -2.69 3.62 1.51
N HIS A 51 -3.90 3.95 1.05
CA HIS A 51 -5.04 4.20 1.94
C HIS A 51 -5.49 2.93 2.69
N GLU A 52 -5.43 1.78 2.01
CA GLU A 52 -5.73 0.47 2.60
C GLU A 52 -4.44 -0.25 2.98
N GLU A 53 -4.53 -1.20 3.89
CA GLU A 53 -3.39 -2.05 4.24
C GLU A 53 -3.22 -3.13 3.18
N VAL A 54 -2.20 -2.96 2.34
CA VAL A 54 -1.86 -3.91 1.30
C VAL A 54 -0.49 -4.50 1.57
N PHE A 55 -0.45 -5.81 1.76
CA PHE A 55 0.77 -6.56 1.99
C PHE A 55 1.15 -7.36 0.75
N TYR A 56 2.44 -7.59 0.54
CA TYR A 56 2.94 -8.52 -0.48
C TYR A 56 3.71 -9.65 0.20
N THR A 57 3.25 -10.89 -0.02
CA THR A 57 3.91 -12.09 0.51
C THR A 57 3.52 -13.32 -0.31
N GLY A 58 4.49 -14.23 -0.50
CA GLY A 58 4.26 -15.48 -1.24
C GLY A 58 3.79 -15.31 -2.68
N GLY A 59 4.14 -14.19 -3.33
CA GLY A 59 3.74 -13.90 -4.71
C GLY A 59 2.34 -13.30 -4.88
N TYR A 60 1.67 -12.93 -3.79
CA TYR A 60 0.34 -12.32 -3.82
C TYR A 60 0.32 -10.98 -3.08
N TYR A 61 -0.48 -10.06 -3.60
CA TYR A 61 -0.94 -8.89 -2.85
C TYR A 61 -2.13 -9.29 -1.99
N TRP A 62 -2.12 -8.90 -0.73
CA TRP A 62 -3.14 -9.16 0.27
C TRP A 62 -3.67 -7.83 0.79
N CYS A 63 -4.95 -7.56 0.56
CA CYS A 63 -5.61 -6.37 1.06
C CYS A 63 -6.48 -6.76 2.25
N ARG A 64 -6.30 -6.06 3.38
CA ARG A 64 -7.20 -6.17 4.54
C ARG A 64 -8.23 -5.04 4.44
N ARG A 65 -9.51 -5.40 4.29
CA ARG A 65 -10.61 -4.44 4.21
C ARG A 65 -11.79 -4.93 5.04
N ASP A 66 -12.29 -4.07 5.91
CA ASP A 66 -13.33 -4.39 6.89
C ASP A 66 -12.94 -5.62 7.75
N ALA A 67 -13.72 -6.70 7.69
CA ALA A 67 -13.43 -7.98 8.33
C ALA A 67 -12.90 -9.05 7.35
N GLY A 68 -12.70 -8.69 6.08
CA GLY A 68 -12.33 -9.59 5.00
C GLY A 68 -10.88 -9.46 4.57
N TRP A 69 -10.38 -10.56 4.00
CA TRP A 69 -9.12 -10.56 3.28
C TRP A 69 -9.38 -10.74 1.81
N TYR A 70 -8.62 -10.02 0.99
CA TYR A 70 -8.67 -10.15 -0.44
C TYR A 70 -7.28 -10.36 -0.98
N ARG A 71 -7.13 -11.12 -2.06
CA ARG A 71 -5.82 -11.29 -2.71
C ARG A 71 -5.85 -11.10 -4.21
N ALA A 72 -4.72 -10.67 -4.75
CA ALA A 72 -4.49 -10.54 -6.18
C ALA A 72 -3.07 -10.99 -6.55
N ARG A 73 -2.88 -11.53 -7.76
CA ARG A 73 -1.55 -11.92 -8.28
C ARG A 73 -0.72 -10.73 -8.79
N GLY A 74 -1.37 -9.61 -9.05
CA GLY A 74 -0.72 -8.42 -9.58
C GLY A 74 -1.44 -7.15 -9.12
N PRO A 75 -0.77 -5.99 -9.19
CA PRO A 75 -1.31 -4.75 -8.68
C PRO A 75 -2.58 -4.29 -9.43
N ARG A 76 -2.66 -4.57 -10.73
CA ARG A 76 -3.84 -4.26 -11.56
C ARG A 76 -4.89 -5.37 -11.59
N ALA A 77 -4.63 -6.51 -10.97
CA ALA A 77 -5.57 -7.62 -11.00
C ALA A 77 -6.73 -7.36 -10.04
N ARG A 78 -7.88 -8.01 -10.30
CA ARG A 78 -9.01 -7.97 -9.37
C ARG A 78 -8.65 -8.75 -8.11
N PHE A 79 -8.99 -8.16 -6.97
CA PHE A 79 -8.80 -8.74 -5.66
C PHE A 79 -9.97 -9.66 -5.35
N VAL A 80 -9.70 -10.93 -5.09
CA VAL A 80 -10.71 -11.94 -4.80
C VAL A 80 -10.77 -12.15 -3.30
N TYR A 81 -11.97 -12.24 -2.74
CA TYR A 81 -12.17 -12.56 -1.33
C TYR A 81 -11.52 -13.91 -0.97
N VAL A 82 -10.92 -13.95 0.21
CA VAL A 82 -10.28 -15.12 0.78
C VAL A 82 -10.78 -15.30 2.20
N GLU A 83 -11.30 -16.48 2.48
CA GLU A 83 -11.68 -16.87 3.83
C GLU A 83 -10.49 -16.75 4.79
N PRO A 84 -10.68 -16.23 6.02
CA PRO A 84 -9.59 -16.01 6.97
C PRO A 84 -8.68 -17.21 7.21
N ARG A 85 -9.24 -18.44 7.15
CA ARG A 85 -8.49 -19.70 7.34
C ARG A 85 -7.44 -19.98 6.27
N ARG A 86 -7.57 -19.37 5.08
CA ARG A 86 -6.63 -19.53 3.95
C ARG A 86 -5.62 -18.39 3.86
N VAL A 87 -5.73 -17.40 4.75
CA VAL A 87 -4.81 -16.26 4.81
C VAL A 87 -3.54 -16.69 5.55
N PRO A 88 -2.34 -16.32 5.07
CA PRO A 88 -1.10 -16.56 5.79
C PRO A 88 -1.18 -16.10 7.24
N VAL A 89 -0.93 -16.99 8.19
CA VAL A 89 -1.07 -16.74 9.64
C VAL A 89 -0.28 -15.49 10.07
N ARG A 90 0.89 -15.26 9.48
CA ARG A 90 1.71 -14.08 9.80
C ARG A 90 1.00 -12.77 9.48
N LEU A 91 0.19 -12.70 8.42
CA LEU A 91 -0.59 -11.52 8.07
C LEU A 91 -1.77 -11.30 9.03
N VAL A 92 -2.39 -12.38 9.48
CA VAL A 92 -3.51 -12.32 10.44
C VAL A 92 -3.04 -11.76 11.79
N ARG A 93 -1.83 -12.14 12.22
CA ARG A 93 -1.21 -11.67 13.47
C ARG A 93 -0.76 -10.20 13.44
N LEU A 94 -0.68 -9.57 12.26
CA LEU A 94 -0.38 -8.14 12.19
C LEU A 94 -1.52 -7.32 12.80
N PRO A 95 -1.18 -6.27 13.58
CA PRO A 95 -2.19 -5.36 14.13
C PRO A 95 -2.94 -4.66 12.97
N PRO A 96 -4.28 -4.69 12.96
CA PRO A 96 -5.06 -4.00 11.93
C PRO A 96 -4.91 -2.49 12.05
N GLY A 97 -4.89 -1.82 10.89
CA GLY A 97 -4.85 -0.36 10.77
C GLY A 97 -3.47 0.28 10.94
N HIS A 98 -2.45 -0.46 11.38
CA HIS A 98 -1.12 0.07 11.64
C HIS A 98 -0.33 0.44 10.38
N TYR A 99 -0.67 -0.18 9.25
CA TYR A 99 0.07 -0.08 7.99
C TYR A 99 -0.62 0.81 6.95
N ARG A 100 -1.69 1.50 7.33
CA ARG A 100 -2.32 2.52 6.50
C ARG A 100 -1.39 3.73 6.37
N HIS A 101 -1.23 4.24 5.16
CA HIS A 101 -0.33 5.35 4.86
C HIS A 101 1.11 5.13 5.37
N PHE A 102 1.56 3.86 5.38
CA PHE A 102 2.88 3.51 5.87
C PHE A 102 3.97 4.29 5.11
N GLY A 103 4.97 4.80 5.81
CA GLY A 103 6.06 5.60 5.22
C GLY A 103 5.73 7.08 4.97
N ARG A 104 4.45 7.50 5.03
CA ARG A 104 4.05 8.90 4.74
C ARG A 104 4.77 9.93 5.60
N GLU A 105 4.91 9.71 6.90
CA GLU A 105 5.57 10.66 7.80
C GLU A 105 7.09 10.73 7.56
N GLN A 106 7.71 9.59 7.23
CA GLN A 106 9.13 9.54 6.88
C GLN A 106 9.38 10.32 5.58
N ALA A 107 8.59 10.06 4.54
CA ALA A 107 8.66 10.80 3.28
C ALA A 107 8.43 12.31 3.47
N ARG A 108 7.51 12.70 4.37
CA ARG A 108 7.28 14.11 4.73
C ARG A 108 8.49 14.74 5.42
N ALA A 109 9.13 14.02 6.34
CA ALA A 109 10.32 14.49 7.04
C ALA A 109 11.49 14.69 6.07
N GLU A 110 11.78 13.70 5.23
CA GLU A 110 12.82 13.78 4.20
C GLU A 110 12.60 14.95 3.23
N HIS A 111 11.35 15.18 2.82
CA HIS A 111 11.01 16.33 1.97
C HIS A 111 11.27 17.68 2.64
N ARG A 112 11.01 17.78 3.95
CA ARG A 112 11.31 19.01 4.72
C ARG A 112 12.81 19.25 4.79
N GLU A 113 13.59 18.22 5.07
CA GLU A 113 15.06 18.33 5.11
C GLU A 113 15.64 18.71 3.74
N TRP A 114 15.14 18.11 2.66
CA TRP A 114 15.53 18.47 1.30
C TRP A 114 15.27 19.95 1.01
N LYS A 115 14.10 20.48 1.41
CA LYS A 115 13.76 21.89 1.24
C LYS A 115 14.71 22.81 2.01
N GLU A 116 14.98 22.49 3.27
CA GLU A 116 15.89 23.31 4.09
C GLU A 116 17.31 23.28 3.54
N ARG A 117 17.81 22.12 3.09
CA ARG A 117 19.11 22.00 2.42
C ARG A 117 19.18 22.85 1.16
N ARG A 118 18.18 22.76 0.28
CA ARG A 118 18.06 23.59 -0.94
C ARG A 118 18.05 25.08 -0.63
N LYS A 119 17.42 25.48 0.47
CA LYS A 119 17.33 26.88 0.91
C LYS A 119 18.66 27.37 1.46
N ALA A 120 19.36 26.55 2.24
CA ALA A 120 20.69 26.85 2.76
C ALA A 120 21.71 27.00 1.62
N GLU A 121 21.73 26.06 0.67
CA GLU A 121 22.56 26.11 -0.53
C GLU A 121 22.32 27.39 -1.34
N ARG A 122 21.05 27.75 -1.57
CA ARG A 122 20.69 28.99 -2.27
C ARG A 122 21.17 30.25 -1.52
N ARG A 123 21.18 30.24 -0.19
CA ARG A 123 21.68 31.36 0.62
C ARG A 123 23.19 31.46 0.50
N ALA A 124 23.91 30.35 0.64
CA ALA A 124 25.35 30.28 0.48
C ALA A 124 25.80 30.77 -0.90
N TRP A 125 25.12 30.33 -1.97
CA TRP A 125 25.38 30.81 -3.33
C TRP A 125 25.25 32.34 -3.44
N LYS A 126 24.17 32.91 -2.89
CA LYS A 126 23.95 34.37 -2.91
C LYS A 126 24.98 35.14 -2.10
N GLU A 127 25.47 34.56 -1.01
CA GLU A 127 26.53 35.17 -0.20
C GLU A 127 27.86 35.16 -0.93
N HIS A 128 28.21 34.03 -1.55
CA HIS A 128 29.39 33.91 -2.40
C HIS A 128 29.36 34.92 -3.56
N GLU A 129 28.26 34.98 -4.31
CA GLU A 129 28.09 35.92 -5.43
C GLU A 129 28.24 37.39 -4.97
N LYS A 130 27.73 37.72 -3.78
CA LYS A 130 27.88 39.07 -3.20
C LYS A 130 29.31 39.35 -2.78
N ALA A 131 30.02 38.37 -2.24
CA ALA A 131 31.42 38.49 -1.85
C ALA A 131 32.30 38.74 -3.08
N GLU A 132 32.18 37.90 -4.12
CA GLU A 132 32.90 38.08 -5.39
C GLU A 132 32.60 39.44 -6.02
N ARG A 133 31.33 39.88 -6.02
CA ARG A 133 30.95 41.20 -6.53
C ARG A 133 31.58 42.35 -5.74
N ARG A 134 31.80 42.18 -4.43
CA ARG A 134 32.46 43.19 -3.58
C ARG A 134 33.95 43.24 -3.87
N GLU A 135 34.60 42.08 -3.92
CA GLU A 135 36.01 41.93 -4.28
C GLU A 135 36.31 42.55 -5.65
N TYR A 136 35.56 42.19 -6.69
CA TYR A 136 35.70 42.77 -8.02
C TYR A 136 35.55 44.31 -8.02
N LYS A 137 34.68 44.88 -7.18
CA LYS A 137 34.53 46.34 -7.05
C LYS A 137 35.71 46.98 -6.33
N GLU A 138 36.27 46.32 -5.33
CA GLU A 138 37.45 46.79 -4.59
C GLU A 138 38.69 46.77 -5.48
N GLU A 139 38.92 45.68 -6.23
CA GLU A 139 39.99 45.58 -7.23
C GLU A 139 39.90 46.72 -8.26
N ARG A 140 38.71 46.98 -8.81
CA ARG A 140 38.50 48.09 -9.75
C ARG A 140 38.79 49.47 -9.18
N LYS A 141 38.56 49.68 -7.88
CA LYS A 141 38.86 50.96 -7.23
C LYS A 141 40.36 51.14 -7.02
N HIS A 142 41.08 50.09 -6.61
CA HIS A 142 42.52 50.14 -6.40
C HIS A 142 43.32 50.20 -7.71
N GLY A 143 42.83 49.58 -8.79
CA GLY A 143 43.48 49.65 -10.10
C GLY A 143 43.42 51.01 -10.80
N HIS A 144 42.54 51.93 -10.36
CA HIS A 144 42.37 53.25 -10.99
C HIS A 144 43.28 54.35 -10.39
N GLY A 145 44.09 54.02 -9.39
CA GLY A 145 44.95 54.97 -8.65
C GLY A 145 46.41 55.09 -9.12
N HIS A 146 46.80 54.35 -10.17
CA HIS A 146 48.14 54.45 -10.75
C HIS A 146 48.07 55.11 -12.13
N ARG A 147 47.94 56.45 -12.16
CA ARG A 147 48.32 57.25 -13.32
C ARG A 147 48.72 58.65 -12.93
#